data_AF-A0A9N7NNR4-F1
#
_entry.id   AF-A0A9N7NNR4-F1
#
_cell.length_a   1.000
_cell.length_b   1.000
_cell.length_c   1.000
_cell.angle_alpha   90.00
_cell.angle_beta   90.00
_cell.angle_gamma   90.00
#
_symmetry.space_group_name_H-M   'P 1'
#
loop_
_entity.id
_entity.type
_entity.pdbx_description
1 polymer ?
#
loop_
_entity_poly.entity_id
_entity_poly.type
_entity_poly.pdbx_seq_one_letter_code
_entity_poly.pdbx_strand_id
1 'polypeptide(L)'
;MALPKKHGGLGFQDIQLFNEALIAKQIWKLVAEPDKLVSKVLKSKYYPNSDLFEAQQNQNCSWLWSCWLSVLGKCSRWMRKEIRDGKNTAVWDTHWIIDRVGLPVELNAGIDRNIKWVRDLMNEDGNA
;
A
#
# COMPACT_ATOMS: atom_id res chain seq x y z
N MET A 1 -14.99 -6.50 -23.87
CA MET A 1 -13.50 -6.56 -23.92
C MET A 1 -13.09 -6.92 -25.34
N ALA A 2 -12.19 -6.15 -25.96
CA ALA A 2 -11.71 -6.45 -27.31
C ALA A 2 -10.75 -7.65 -27.27
N LEU A 3 -10.81 -8.54 -28.28
CA LEU A 3 -9.91 -9.69 -28.36
C LEU A 3 -8.44 -9.23 -28.39
N PRO A 4 -7.51 -9.95 -27.73
CA PRO A 4 -6.07 -9.66 -27.81
C PRO A 4 -5.58 -9.70 -29.26
N LYS A 5 -4.56 -8.91 -29.63
CA LYS A 5 -3.96 -8.92 -30.98
C LYS A 5 -3.56 -10.32 -31.44
N LYS A 6 -3.05 -11.14 -30.52
CA LYS A 6 -2.68 -12.54 -30.75
C LYS A 6 -3.84 -13.46 -31.17
N HIS A 7 -5.09 -13.04 -30.99
CA HIS A 7 -6.30 -13.76 -31.41
C HIS A 7 -7.09 -12.98 -32.47
N GLY A 8 -6.45 -12.08 -33.23
CA GLY A 8 -7.10 -11.35 -34.33
C GLY A 8 -8.02 -10.20 -33.91
N GLY A 9 -7.99 -9.78 -32.64
CA GLY A 9 -8.69 -8.57 -32.19
C GLY A 9 -7.86 -7.30 -32.27
N LEU A 10 -8.50 -6.14 -32.11
CA LEU A 10 -7.85 -4.83 -32.13
C LEU A 10 -6.82 -4.65 -31.00
N GLY A 11 -6.91 -5.47 -29.94
CA GLY A 11 -6.01 -5.41 -28.79
C GLY A 11 -6.08 -4.09 -28.01
N PHE A 12 -7.24 -3.42 -28.03
CA PHE A 12 -7.47 -2.30 -27.14
C PHE A 12 -7.39 -2.78 -25.69
N GLN A 13 -6.36 -2.30 -25.00
CA GLN A 13 -6.26 -2.42 -23.56
C GLN A 13 -7.36 -1.56 -22.94
N ASP A 14 -8.01 -2.08 -21.91
CA ASP A 14 -8.95 -1.30 -21.11
C ASP A 14 -8.20 -0.07 -20.55
N ILE A 15 -8.54 1.11 -21.06
CA ILE A 15 -7.86 2.37 -20.74
C ILE A 15 -8.01 2.68 -19.24
N GLN A 16 -9.14 2.31 -18.65
CA GLN A 16 -9.36 2.48 -17.23
C GLN A 16 -8.39 1.61 -16.43
N LEU A 17 -8.27 0.32 -16.76
CA LEU A 17 -7.31 -0.57 -16.13
C LEU A 17 -5.85 -0.11 -16.34
N PHE A 18 -5.52 0.40 -17.51
CA PHE A 18 -4.19 0.95 -17.79
C PHE A 18 -3.87 2.17 -16.92
N ASN A 19 -4.81 3.10 -16.80
CA ASN A 19 -4.64 4.29 -15.94
C ASN A 19 -4.56 3.91 -14.46
N GLU A 20 -5.38 2.96 -14.00
CA GLU A 20 -5.29 2.44 -12.63
C GLU A 20 -3.92 1.80 -12.37
N ALA A 21 -3.37 1.04 -13.33
CA ALA A 21 -2.03 0.45 -13.22
C ALA A 21 -0.92 1.53 -13.17
N LEU A 22 -1.04 2.60 -13.95
CA LEU A 22 -0.09 3.72 -13.91
C LEU A 22 -0.14 4.45 -12.55
N ILE A 23 -1.32 4.67 -11.99
CA ILE A 23 -1.48 5.25 -10.66
C ILE A 23 -0.88 4.32 -9.60
N ALA A 24 -1.16 3.02 -9.66
CA ALA A 24 -0.59 2.03 -8.74
C ALA A 24 0.95 2.02 -8.79
N LYS A 25 1.53 2.12 -9.99
CA LYS A 25 2.99 2.25 -10.17
C LYS A 25 3.53 3.51 -9.51
N GLN A 26 2.80 4.62 -9.58
CA GLN A 26 3.23 5.88 -8.98
C GLN A 26 3.09 5.87 -7.46
N ILE A 27 2.02 5.26 -6.93
CA ILE A 27 1.85 4.97 -5.50
C ILE A 27 3.05 4.16 -4.99
N TRP A 28 3.43 3.09 -5.71
CA TRP A 28 4.58 2.28 -5.34
C TRP A 28 5.88 3.09 -5.25
N LYS A 29 6.11 4.02 -6.18
CA LYS A 29 7.28 4.91 -6.12
C LYS A 29 7.26 5.82 -4.89
N LEU A 30 6.09 6.32 -4.47
CA LEU A 30 6.00 7.13 -3.25
C LEU A 30 6.39 6.34 -2.00
N VAL A 31 6.02 5.06 -1.96
CA VAL A 31 6.34 4.15 -0.85
C VAL A 31 7.82 3.76 -0.88
N ALA A 32 8.34 3.39 -2.05
CA ALA A 32 9.70 2.89 -2.20
C ALA A 32 10.77 4.02 -2.13
N GLU A 33 10.41 5.24 -2.50
CA GLU A 33 11.36 6.36 -2.65
C GLU A 33 10.86 7.62 -1.91
N PRO A 34 10.72 7.57 -0.56
CA PRO A 34 10.14 8.67 0.22
C PRO A 34 10.99 9.95 0.20
N ASP A 35 12.29 9.83 -0.07
CA ASP A 35 13.22 10.97 -0.02
C ASP A 35 13.23 11.86 -1.26
N LYS A 36 12.60 11.41 -2.35
CA LYS A 36 12.50 12.20 -3.58
C LYS A 36 11.64 13.44 -3.36
N LEU A 37 12.00 14.53 -4.05
CA LEU A 37 11.28 15.80 -3.98
C LEU A 37 9.77 15.62 -4.23
N VAL A 38 9.41 14.84 -5.26
CA VAL A 38 8.02 14.54 -5.60
C VAL A 38 7.29 13.88 -4.43
N SER A 39 7.94 12.93 -3.75
CA SER A 39 7.37 12.23 -2.60
C SER A 39 7.17 13.17 -1.41
N LYS A 40 8.16 14.03 -1.13
CA LYS A 40 8.07 15.04 -0.06
C LYS A 40 6.98 16.08 -0.31
N VAL A 41 6.85 16.56 -1.55
CA VAL A 41 5.82 17.53 -1.95
C VAL A 41 4.41 16.91 -1.88
N LEU A 42 4.24 15.67 -2.31
CA LEU A 42 2.95 15.00 -2.23
C LEU A 42 2.57 14.68 -0.79
N LYS A 43 3.54 14.26 0.04
CA LYS A 43 3.34 14.08 1.48
C LYS A 43 2.89 15.38 2.15
N SER A 44 3.63 16.48 1.98
CA SER A 44 3.29 17.75 2.62
C SER A 44 1.92 18.28 2.20
N LYS A 45 1.52 18.04 0.95
CA LYS A 45 0.23 18.49 0.42
C LYS A 45 -0.95 17.65 0.88
N TYR A 46 -0.81 16.32 0.90
CA TYR A 46 -1.96 15.43 1.01
C TYR A 46 -2.00 14.59 2.28
N TYR A 47 -0.86 14.31 2.90
CA TYR A 47 -0.76 13.49 4.12
C TYR A 47 0.43 13.97 4.98
N PRO A 48 0.43 15.24 5.46
CA PRO A 48 1.61 15.83 6.09
C PRO A 48 1.98 15.18 7.43
N ASN A 49 0.98 14.76 8.20
CA ASN A 49 1.12 14.24 9.57
C ASN A 49 0.80 12.75 9.68
N SER A 50 0.69 12.04 8.57
CA SER A 50 0.31 10.63 8.53
C SER A 50 1.10 9.88 7.46
N ASP A 51 0.92 8.57 7.42
CA ASP A 51 1.43 7.74 6.33
C ASP A 51 0.49 7.75 5.12
N LEU A 52 1.03 7.39 3.95
CA LEU A 52 0.27 7.35 2.70
C LEU A 52 -0.97 6.47 2.81
N PHE A 53 -0.87 5.33 3.50
CA PHE A 53 -1.96 4.37 3.68
C PHE A 53 -3.04 4.84 4.66
N GLU A 54 -2.74 5.84 5.47
CA GLU A 54 -3.68 6.49 6.40
C GLU A 54 -4.28 7.76 5.80
N ALA A 55 -3.88 8.14 4.58
CA ALA A 55 -4.36 9.35 3.95
C ALA A 55 -5.87 9.28 3.71
N GLN A 56 -6.58 10.31 4.20
CA GLN A 56 -8.02 10.40 4.07
C GLN A 56 -8.42 11.34 2.93
N GLN A 57 -9.64 11.14 2.44
CA GLN A 57 -10.24 12.06 1.48
C GLN A 57 -10.80 13.26 2.24
N ASN A 58 -10.26 14.44 1.96
CA ASN A 58 -10.77 15.70 2.52
C ASN A 58 -11.82 16.27 1.56
N GLN A 59 -12.78 17.05 2.07
CA GLN A 59 -13.84 17.64 1.24
C GLN A 59 -13.29 18.53 0.10
N ASN A 60 -12.11 19.12 0.28
CA ASN A 60 -11.44 19.98 -0.71
C ASN A 60 -10.30 19.28 -1.48
N CYS A 61 -10.25 17.94 -1.48
CA CYS A 61 -9.23 17.21 -2.23
C CYS A 61 -9.44 17.33 -3.75
N SER A 62 -8.34 17.38 -4.49
CA SER A 62 -8.39 17.37 -5.95
C SER A 62 -8.99 16.07 -6.47
N TRP A 63 -9.70 16.12 -7.59
CA TRP A 63 -10.25 14.92 -8.24
C TRP A 63 -9.19 13.84 -8.48
N LEU A 64 -7.99 14.27 -8.89
CA LEU A 64 -6.85 13.38 -9.09
C LEU A 64 -6.44 12.66 -7.80
N TRP A 65 -6.45 13.37 -6.66
CA TRP A 65 -6.16 12.74 -5.36
C TRP A 65 -7.23 11.73 -4.97
N SER A 66 -8.51 12.02 -5.22
CA SER A 66 -9.59 11.05 -4.97
C SER A 66 -9.44 9.78 -5.82
N CYS A 67 -9.05 9.91 -7.10
CA CYS A 67 -8.71 8.76 -7.94
C CYS A 67 -7.53 7.96 -7.38
N TRP A 68 -6.51 8.65 -6.88
CA TRP A 68 -5.36 8.00 -6.25
C TRP A 68 -5.74 7.22 -5.00
N LEU A 69 -6.56 7.78 -4.10
CA LEU A 69 -7.04 7.09 -2.91
C LEU A 69 -7.88 5.85 -3.27
N SER A 70 -8.71 5.92 -4.31
CA SER A 70 -9.46 4.78 -4.82
C SER A 70 -8.53 3.64 -5.30
N VAL A 71 -7.50 3.97 -6.07
CA VAL A 71 -6.50 2.97 -6.52
C VAL A 71 -5.67 2.45 -5.35
N LEU A 72 -5.30 3.31 -4.39
CA LEU A 72 -4.58 2.93 -3.17
C LEU A 72 -5.36 1.89 -2.36
N GLY A 73 -6.68 2.09 -2.19
CA GLY A 73 -7.55 1.11 -1.55
C GLY A 73 -7.59 -0.23 -2.29
N LYS A 74 -7.54 -0.22 -3.63
CA LYS A 74 -7.50 -1.45 -4.44
C LYS A 74 -6.17 -2.20 -4.36
N CYS A 75 -5.05 -1.48 -4.34
CA CYS A 75 -3.70 -2.06 -4.43
C CYS A 75 -3.04 -2.33 -3.08
N SER A 76 -3.45 -1.64 -2.00
CA SER A 76 -2.89 -1.79 -0.65
C SER A 76 -2.90 -3.24 -0.15
N ARG A 77 -3.97 -4.00 -0.42
CA ARG A 77 -4.06 -5.44 -0.09
C ARG A 77 -2.98 -6.32 -0.76
N TRP A 78 -2.40 -5.85 -1.86
CA TRP A 78 -1.37 -6.54 -2.61
C TRP A 78 0.03 -5.99 -2.32
N MET A 79 0.13 -4.91 -1.56
CA MET A 79 1.38 -4.35 -1.10
C MET A 79 1.77 -4.99 0.22
N ARG A 80 3.08 -5.28 0.37
CA ARG A 80 3.63 -5.83 1.60
C ARG A 80 4.79 -4.99 2.07
N LYS A 81 4.90 -4.86 3.39
CA LYS A 81 6.01 -4.17 4.04
C LYS A 81 7.04 -5.20 4.44
N GLU A 82 8.23 -5.11 3.85
CA GLU A 82 9.38 -5.89 4.28
C GLU A 82 9.83 -5.36 5.65
N ILE A 83 10.04 -6.28 6.59
CA ILE A 83 10.45 -5.92 7.94
C ILE A 83 11.96 -5.99 8.01
N ARG A 84 12.55 -4.90 8.50
CA ARG A 84 13.97 -4.84 8.83
C ARG A 84 14.18 -4.93 10.34
N ASP A 85 13.86 -3.86 11.06
CA ASP A 85 14.04 -3.77 12.52
C ASP A 85 12.71 -3.85 13.30
N GLY A 86 11.58 -3.95 12.61
CA GLY A 86 10.25 -4.07 13.19
C GLY A 86 9.75 -2.85 13.97
N LYS A 87 10.51 -1.75 14.09
CA LYS A 87 10.20 -0.63 14.99
C LYS A 87 9.03 0.23 14.53
N ASN A 88 8.79 0.26 13.22
CA ASN A 88 7.78 1.11 12.60
C ASN A 88 6.74 0.30 11.80
N THR A 89 6.51 -0.95 12.21
CA THR A 89 5.54 -1.85 11.58
C THR A 89 4.60 -2.38 12.64
N ALA A 90 3.32 -2.01 12.55
CA ALA A 90 2.29 -2.47 13.48
C ALA A 90 1.91 -3.93 13.16
N VAL A 91 1.87 -4.79 14.17
CA VAL A 91 1.65 -6.24 13.98
C VAL A 91 0.32 -6.52 13.30
N TRP A 92 -0.73 -5.82 13.72
CA TRP A 92 -2.12 -6.13 13.38
C TRP A 92 -2.63 -5.38 12.14
N ASP A 93 -2.13 -4.17 11.90
CA ASP A 93 -2.67 -3.27 10.88
C ASP A 93 -1.86 -3.30 9.57
N THR A 94 -0.76 -4.04 9.51
CA THR A 94 0.10 -4.11 8.32
C THR A 94 0.21 -5.52 7.74
N HIS A 95 0.26 -5.60 6.41
CA HIS A 95 0.49 -6.86 5.68
C HIS A 95 2.00 -7.12 5.57
N TRP A 96 2.57 -7.82 6.56
CA TRP A 96 4.00 -8.09 6.65
C TRP A 96 4.38 -9.57 6.59
N ILE A 97 3.42 -10.49 6.73
CA ILE A 97 3.68 -11.94 6.71
C ILE A 97 3.79 -12.45 5.26
N ILE A 98 4.84 -13.23 4.99
CA ILE A 98 5.18 -13.70 3.63
C ILE A 98 4.17 -14.72 3.09
N ASP A 99 3.66 -15.60 3.96
CA ASP A 99 2.79 -16.71 3.55
C ASP A 99 1.29 -16.34 3.45
N ARG A 100 0.93 -15.10 3.84
CA ARG A 100 -0.46 -14.60 3.77
C ARG A 100 -0.59 -13.45 2.79
N VAL A 101 -0.97 -13.76 1.55
CA VAL A 101 -1.23 -12.74 0.51
C VAL A 101 -2.65 -12.22 0.64
N GLY A 102 -2.82 -10.91 0.86
CA GLY A 102 -4.13 -10.24 0.82
C GLY A 102 -5.05 -10.52 2.00
N LEU A 103 -4.55 -11.17 3.06
CA LEU A 103 -5.27 -11.38 4.30
C LEU A 103 -4.55 -10.67 5.45
N PRO A 104 -5.25 -9.82 6.23
CA PRO A 104 -4.69 -9.28 7.47
C PRO A 104 -4.36 -10.42 8.44
N VAL A 105 -3.50 -10.14 9.43
CA VAL A 105 -3.13 -11.13 10.44
C VAL A 105 -4.38 -11.58 11.21
N GLU A 106 -4.78 -12.83 11.03
CA GLU A 106 -5.93 -13.39 11.73
C GLU A 106 -5.59 -13.56 13.23
N LEU A 107 -6.39 -12.91 14.08
CA LEU A 107 -6.36 -13.11 15.52
C LEU A 107 -7.07 -14.42 15.84
N ASN A 108 -6.35 -15.40 16.41
CA ASN A 108 -7.01 -16.47 17.14
C ASN A 108 -7.73 -15.85 18.35
N ALA A 109 -8.96 -16.28 18.62
CA ALA A 109 -9.74 -15.77 19.73
C ALA A 109 -8.97 -15.95 21.06
N GLY A 110 -8.71 -14.85 21.77
CA GLY A 110 -8.02 -14.85 23.08
C GLY A 110 -6.59 -14.30 23.09
N ILE A 111 -6.04 -13.86 21.94
CA ILE A 111 -4.73 -13.19 21.91
C ILE A 111 -4.88 -11.71 22.31
N ASP A 112 -4.14 -11.30 23.34
CA ASP A 112 -4.08 -9.92 23.83
C ASP A 112 -3.34 -9.00 22.84
N ARG A 113 -3.89 -7.80 22.59
CA ARG A 113 -3.29 -6.77 21.70
C ARG A 113 -2.11 -6.03 22.36
N ASN A 114 -1.61 -6.50 23.50
CA ASN A 114 -0.49 -5.90 24.20
C ASN A 114 0.79 -5.80 23.34
N ILE A 115 0.94 -6.68 22.34
CA ILE A 115 2.01 -6.58 21.34
C ILE A 115 1.56 -5.64 20.22
N LYS A 116 2.19 -4.47 20.11
CA LYS A 116 1.83 -3.44 19.11
C LYS A 116 2.77 -3.46 17.91
N TRP A 117 4.06 -3.65 18.13
CA TRP A 117 5.09 -3.51 17.10
C TRP A 117 5.75 -4.84 16.78
N VAL A 118 6.13 -5.03 15.51
CA VAL A 118 6.84 -6.25 15.09
C VAL A 118 8.16 -6.43 15.81
N ARG A 119 8.84 -5.34 16.20
CA ARG A 119 10.07 -5.41 17.02
C ARG A 119 9.85 -6.18 18.33
N ASP A 120 8.65 -6.10 18.89
CA ASP A 120 8.34 -6.72 20.19
C ASP A 120 8.22 -8.26 20.03
N LEU A 121 8.20 -8.74 18.78
CA LEU A 121 8.27 -10.15 18.39
C LEU A 121 9.67 -10.58 17.93
N MET A 122 10.65 -9.67 17.88
CA MET A 122 12.00 -9.94 17.38
C MET A 122 13.00 -10.04 18.55
N ASN A 123 13.86 -11.06 18.52
CA ASN A 123 14.99 -11.15 19.44
C ASN A 123 16.06 -10.09 19.08
N GLU A 124 16.98 -9.76 20.00
CA GLU A 124 18.02 -8.72 19.80
C GLU A 124 18.91 -8.94 18.55
N ASP A 125 18.95 -10.18 18.04
CA ASP A 125 19.71 -10.59 16.86
C ASP A 125 18.95 -10.46 15.52
N GLY A 126 17.69 -9.99 15.52
CA GLY A 126 16.91 -9.75 14.30
C GLY A 126 16.28 -10.98 13.65
N ASN A 127 16.38 -12.16 14.27
CA ASN A 127 15.66 -13.36 13.85
C ASN A 127 14.40 -13.59 14.70
N ALA A 128 13.33 -14.01 14.03
CA ALA A 128 12.05 -14.42 14.60
C ALA A 128 12.11 -15.84 15.17
#